data_AF-A0A534NBB7-F1
#
_entry.id   AF-A0A534NBB7-F1
#
_cell.length_a   1.000
_cell.length_b   1.000
_cell.length_c   1.000
_cell.angle_alpha   90.00
_cell.angle_beta   90.00
_cell.angle_gamma   90.00
#
_symmetry.space_group_name_H-M   'P 1'
#
loop_
_entity.id
_entity.type
_entity.pdbx_description
1 polymer ?
#
loop_
_entity_poly.entity_id
_entity_poly.type
_entity_poly.pdbx_seq_one_letter_code
_entity_poly.pdbx_strand_id
1 'polypeptide(L)' 'MIRLARPDDGAAAARIYDPVVARTAISFELDPPGPVEMKRRIVTALAFAPWLVEERDGVVRGYAYA' A
#
# COMPACT_ATOMS: atom_id res chain seq x y z
N MET A 1 -8.71 -9.93 7.97
CA MET A 1 -9.94 -9.65 7.19
C MET A 1 -9.51 -8.97 5.91
N ILE A 2 -9.91 -9.49 4.76
CA ILE A 2 -9.65 -8.84 3.47
C ILE A 2 -10.75 -7.81 3.21
N ARG A 3 -10.35 -6.57 2.89
CA ARG A 3 -11.28 -5.48 2.55
C ARG A 3 -10.70 -4.59 1.46
N LEU A 4 -11.54 -3.76 0.85
CA LEU A 4 -11.06 -2.64 0.03
C LEU A 4 -10.22 -1.69 0.87
N ALA A 5 -9.15 -1.19 0.27
CA ALA A 5 -8.33 -0.13 0.83
C ALA A 5 -9.13 1.17 0.94
N ARG A 6 -8.73 2.00 1.90
CA ARG A 6 -9.20 3.36 2.11
C ARG A 6 -8.01 4.31 1.97
N PRO A 7 -8.24 5.60 1.68
CA PRO A 7 -7.15 6.56 1.57
C PRO A 7 -6.25 6.62 2.83
N ASP A 8 -6.81 6.34 4.01
CA ASP A 8 -6.09 6.36 5.28
C ASP A 8 -5.15 5.16 5.47
N ASP A 9 -5.27 4.10 4.64
CA ASP A 9 -4.34 2.97 4.66
C ASP A 9 -2.97 3.34 4.04
N GLY A 10 -2.83 4.52 3.43
CA GLY A 10 -1.60 4.96 2.77
C GLY A 10 -0.36 4.92 3.67
N ALA A 11 -0.50 5.27 4.96
CA ALA A 11 0.61 5.17 5.92
C ALA A 11 1.01 3.71 6.19
N ALA A 12 0.03 2.81 6.30
CA ALA A 12 0.31 1.40 6.55
C ALA A 12 0.91 0.71 5.31
N ALA A 13 0.41 1.02 4.12
CA ALA A 13 0.97 0.52 2.85
C ALA A 13 2.40 1.04 2.62
N ALA A 14 2.67 2.33 2.87
CA ALA A 14 4.02 2.89 2.80
C ALA A 14 4.99 2.17 3.74
N ARG A 15 4.58 1.91 4.98
CA ARG A 15 5.39 1.17 5.96
C ARG A 15 5.69 -0.28 5.53
N ILE A 16 4.74 -0.95 4.87
CA ILE A 16 4.95 -2.31 4.33
C ILE A 16 5.93 -2.26 3.15
N TYR A 17 5.79 -1.27 2.28
CA TYR A 17 6.53 -1.17 1.03
C TYR A 17 7.95 -0.59 1.20
N ASP A 18 8.17 0.25 2.19
CA ASP A 18 9.46 0.87 2.48
C ASP A 18 10.65 -0.12 2.55
N PRO A 19 10.64 -1.16 3.41
CA PRO A 19 11.72 -2.13 3.43
C PRO A 19 11.83 -2.97 2.14
N VAL A 20 10.75 -3.08 1.36
CA VAL A 20 10.76 -3.79 0.07
C VAL A 20 11.57 -2.99 -0.95
N VAL A 21 11.28 -1.69 -1.06
CA VAL A 21 12.00 -0.77 -1.96
C VAL A 21 13.45 -0.58 -1.50
N ALA A 22 13.67 -0.30 -0.22
CA ALA A 22 14.99 0.08 0.29
C ALA A 22 16.00 -1.08 0.35
N ARG A 23 15.57 -2.35 0.33
CA ARG A 23 16.42 -3.49 0.69
C ARG A 23 16.29 -4.71 -0.20
N THR A 24 15.43 -4.70 -1.21
CA THR A 24 15.18 -5.89 -2.04
C THR A 24 15.03 -5.52 -3.52
N ALA A 25 15.06 -6.54 -4.38
CA ALA A 25 14.76 -6.39 -5.81
C ALA A 25 13.32 -6.76 -6.17
N ILE A 26 12.41 -6.87 -5.19
CA ILE A 26 11.00 -7.21 -5.42
C ILE A 26 10.27 -6.06 -6.13
N SER A 27 10.65 -4.81 -5.81
CA SER A 27 10.26 -3.62 -6.56
C SER A 27 11.47 -3.05 -7.29
N PHE A 28 11.22 -2.33 -8.39
CA PHE A 28 12.23 -1.57 -9.11
C PHE A 28 12.19 -0.07 -8.79
N GLU A 29 11.30 0.39 -7.90
CA GLU A 29 11.43 1.73 -7.32
C GLU A 29 12.76 1.84 -6.55
N LEU A 30 13.39 3.01 -6.60
CA LEU A 30 14.66 3.27 -5.91
C LEU A 30 14.43 3.98 -4.57
N ASP A 31 13.43 4.87 -4.52
CA ASP A 31 13.09 5.66 -3.34
C ASP A 31 11.72 5.21 -2.79
N PRO A 32 11.63 4.82 -1.51
CA PRO A 32 10.37 4.45 -0.89
C PRO A 32 9.33 5.58 -0.95
N PRO A 33 8.12 5.35 -1.48
CA PRO A 33 7.07 6.35 -1.44
C PRO A 33 6.56 6.53 -0.01
N GLY A 34 6.46 7.79 0.42
CA GLY A 34 5.90 8.13 1.72
C GLY A 34 4.37 7.96 1.79
N PRO A 35 3.77 8.16 2.98
CA PRO A 35 2.33 7.98 3.22
C PRO A 35 1.42 8.77 2.29
N VAL A 36 1.80 10.01 1.96
CA VAL A 36 1.01 10.92 1.10
C VAL A 36 0.94 10.39 -0.33
N GLU A 37 2.08 9.94 -0.86
CA GLU A 37 2.15 9.37 -2.20
C GLU A 37 1.39 8.04 -2.28
N MET A 38 1.54 7.18 -1.27
CA MET A 38 0.81 5.92 -1.24
C MET A 38 -0.71 6.12 -1.13
N LYS A 39 -1.15 7.11 -0.35
CA LYS A 39 -2.57 7.53 -0.32
C LYS A 39 -3.06 7.98 -1.69
N ARG A 40 -2.26 8.78 -2.42
CA ARG A 40 -2.59 9.23 -3.78
C ARG A 40 -2.75 8.03 -4.71
N ARG A 41 -1.82 7.07 -4.67
CA ARG A 41 -1.87 5.85 -5.47
C ARG A 41 -3.13 5.01 -5.19
N ILE A 42 -3.48 4.82 -3.92
CA ILE A 42 -4.73 4.14 -3.52
C ILE A 42 -5.96 4.83 -4.11
N VAL A 43 -6.07 6.15 -3.95
CA VAL A 43 -7.22 6.92 -4.48
C VAL A 43 -7.30 6.81 -6.00
N THR A 44 -6.17 6.96 -6.70
CA THR A 44 -6.13 6.89 -8.16
C THR A 44 -6.49 5.49 -8.67
N ALA A 45 -5.93 4.43 -8.08
CA ALA A 45 -6.19 3.05 -8.50
C ALA A 45 -7.66 2.68 -8.29
N LEU A 46 -8.24 3.03 -7.13
CA LEU A 46 -9.65 2.73 -6.80
C LEU A 46 -10.66 3.35 -7.77
N ALA A 47 -10.26 4.32 -8.59
CA ALA A 47 -11.12 4.88 -9.63
C ALA A 47 -11.40 3.89 -10.78
N PHE A 48 -10.55 2.87 -10.96
CA PHE A 48 -10.67 1.93 -12.08
C PHE A 48 -10.36 0.46 -11.75
N ALA A 49 -9.77 0.16 -10.58
CA ALA A 49 -9.40 -1.20 -10.18
C ALA A 49 -9.42 -1.38 -8.64
N PRO A 50 -9.64 -2.60 -8.14
CA PRO A 50 -9.61 -2.86 -6.70
C PRO A 50 -8.20 -2.78 -6.14
N TRP A 51 -8.07 -2.10 -5.00
CA TRP A 51 -6.94 -2.23 -4.09
C TRP A 51 -7.44 -2.89 -2.81
N LEU A 52 -6.86 -4.03 -2.45
CA LEU A 52 -7.23 -4.82 -1.29
C LEU A 52 -6.17 -4.71 -0.19
N VAL A 53 -6.62 -4.77 1.07
CA VAL A 53 -5.74 -4.90 2.24
C VAL A 53 -6.15 -6.11 3.07
N GLU A 54 -5.16 -6.76 3.68
CA GLU A 54 -5.36 -7.73 4.76
C GLU A 54 -5.17 -7.00 6.09
N GLU A 55 -6.25 -6.87 6.86
CA GLU A 55 -6.25 -6.24 8.18
C GLU A 55 -6.48 -7.27 9.29
N ARG A 56 -5.61 -7.28 10.29
CA ARG A 56 -5.75 -8.12 11.48
C ARG A 56 -5.54 -7.26 12.72
N ASP A 57 -6.49 -7.32 13.65
CA ASP A 57 -6.46 -6.57 14.90
C ASP A 57 -6.28 -5.05 14.69
N GLY A 58 -6.94 -4.49 13.67
CA GLY A 58 -6.87 -3.08 13.32
C GLY A 58 -5.59 -2.65 12.61
N VAL A 59 -4.67 -3.58 12.29
CA VAL A 59 -3.43 -3.26 11.56
C VAL A 59 -3.38 -3.97 10.21
N VAL A 60 -3.08 -3.18 9.18
CA VAL A 60 -2.84 -3.68 7.82
C VAL A 60 -1.49 -4.39 7.78
N ARG A 61 -1.49 -5.65 7.34
CA ARG A 61 -0.31 -6.52 7.26
C ARG A 61 0.13 -6.83 5.83
N GLY A 62 -0.74 -6.62 4.85
CA GLY A 62 -0.46 -6.81 3.44
C GLY A 62 -1.48 -6.09 2.58
N TYR A 63 -1.14 -5.92 1.30
CA TYR A 63 -2.04 -5.33 0.32
C TYR A 63 -1.80 -5.94 -1.07
N ALA A 64 -2.78 -5.79 -1.95
CA ALA A 64 -2.70 -6.22 -3.35
C ALA A 64 -3.48 -5.23 -4.22
N TYR A 65 -2.99 -4.95 -5.42
CA TYR A 65 -3.65 -4.09 -6.40
C TYR A 65 -3.32 -4.57 -7.82
N ALA A 66 -4.14 -4.18 -8.80
CA ALA A 66 -3.97 -4.50 -10.22
C ALA A 66 -3.27 -3.38 -10.99
#